data_AF-A0A0D0AP52-F1
#
_entry.id   AF-A0A0D0AP52-F1
#
_cell.length_a   1.000
_cell.length_b   1.000
_cell.length_c   1.000
_cell.angle_alpha   90.00
_cell.angle_beta   90.00
_cell.angle_gamma   90.00
#
_symmetry.space_group_name_H-M   'P 1'
#
loop_
_entity.id
_entity.type
_entity.pdbx_description
1 polymer ?
#
loop_
_entity_poly.entity_id
_entity_poly.type
_entity_poly.pdbx_seq_one_letter_code
_entity_poly.pdbx_strand_id
1 'polypeptide(L)'
;MHQRQDTIDHLSLNSTVACLVSEVQKLKDVTQNLLFSNNELQQSNDSLKARIQINEEAVEEILKTTRNRKKVGNRNVSNLHAALKPIIHPYFFELCDIDPCLSKSKRIKLLGAVKPLANGEPHEVVSTKKVWHPNWLGNVDDDVNTLYIKEIVNLVWENEQVQNIQFHEIADEDYDLTIITECMKTYF
;
A
#
# COMPACT_ATOMS: atom_id res chain seq x y z
N MET A 1 30.23 84.77 -3.85
CA MET A 1 29.13 83.78 -3.93
C MET A 1 29.59 82.39 -4.40
N HIS A 2 30.59 82.26 -5.29
CA HIS A 2 31.07 80.96 -5.78
C HIS A 2 31.64 80.03 -4.69
N GLN A 3 32.47 80.55 -3.78
CA GLN A 3 33.14 79.73 -2.75
C GLN A 3 32.20 79.05 -1.73
N ARG A 4 30.96 79.55 -1.57
CA ARG A 4 29.94 78.92 -0.72
C ARG A 4 29.17 77.80 -1.43
N GLN A 5 29.08 77.85 -2.76
CA GLN A 5 28.40 76.81 -3.54
C GLN A 5 29.27 75.56 -3.64
N ASP A 6 30.57 75.72 -3.91
CA ASP A 6 31.53 74.60 -3.98
C ASP A 6 31.63 73.82 -2.65
N THR A 7 31.48 74.49 -1.51
CA THR A 7 31.50 73.85 -0.19
C THR A 7 30.23 73.05 0.11
N ILE A 8 29.07 73.53 -0.36
CA ILE A 8 27.78 72.83 -0.21
C ILE A 8 27.75 71.57 -1.09
N ASP A 9 28.24 71.67 -2.32
CA ASP A 9 28.29 70.56 -3.26
C ASP A 9 29.27 69.47 -2.81
N HIS A 10 30.41 69.85 -2.22
CA HIS A 10 31.37 68.92 -1.62
C HIS A 10 30.82 68.21 -0.37
N LEU A 11 30.05 68.90 0.48
CA LEU A 11 29.37 68.29 1.63
C LEU A 11 28.30 67.28 1.20
N SER A 12 27.54 67.58 0.14
CA SER A 12 26.55 66.68 -0.44
C SER A 12 27.17 65.42 -1.06
N LEU A 13 28.29 65.58 -1.78
CA LEU A 13 29.06 64.46 -2.33
C LEU A 13 29.58 63.54 -1.22
N ASN A 14 30.15 64.11 -0.16
CA ASN A 14 30.66 63.34 0.98
C ASN A 14 29.56 62.56 1.70
N SER A 15 28.36 63.14 1.85
CA SER A 15 27.21 62.41 2.39
C SER A 15 26.79 61.24 1.50
N THR A 16 26.80 61.44 0.18
CA THR A 16 26.44 60.39 -0.78
C THR A 16 27.46 59.25 -0.75
N VAL A 17 28.76 59.57 -0.69
CA VAL A 17 29.85 58.60 -0.56
C VAL A 17 29.72 57.81 0.75
N ALA A 18 29.42 58.47 1.87
CA ALA A 18 29.21 57.80 3.15
C ALA A 18 28.01 56.83 3.10
N CYS A 19 26.91 57.20 2.45
CA CYS A 19 25.76 56.31 2.24
C CYS A 19 26.13 55.08 1.40
N LEU A 20 26.86 55.27 0.30
CA LEU A 20 27.31 54.16 -0.55
C LEU A 20 28.26 53.21 0.20
N VAL A 21 29.18 53.74 1.00
CA VAL A 21 30.08 52.91 1.83
C VAL A 21 29.29 52.08 2.84
N SER A 22 28.29 52.67 3.49
CA SER A 22 27.42 51.93 4.42
C SER A 22 26.66 50.81 3.70
N GLU A 23 26.15 51.07 2.50
CA GLU A 23 25.39 50.06 1.75
C GLU A 23 26.28 48.93 1.22
N VAL A 24 27.48 49.25 0.73
CA VAL A 24 28.48 48.25 0.34
C VAL A 24 28.86 47.36 1.54
N GLN A 25 28.97 47.93 2.74
CA GLN A 25 29.26 47.15 3.94
C GLN A 25 28.11 46.20 4.29
N LYS A 26 26.85 46.66 4.24
CA LYS A 26 25.68 45.79 4.46
C LYS A 26 25.61 44.66 3.43
N LEU A 27 25.84 44.98 2.15
CA LEU A 27 25.85 43.98 1.08
C LEU A 27 26.94 42.93 1.29
N LYS A 28 28.11 43.34 1.76
CA LYS A 28 29.20 42.42 2.13
C LYS A 28 28.76 41.47 3.24
N ASP A 29 28.15 41.99 4.30
CA ASP A 29 27.70 41.19 5.45
C ASP A 29 26.60 40.19 5.04
N VAL A 30 25.63 40.64 4.23
CA VAL A 30 24.58 39.76 3.67
C VAL A 30 25.19 38.68 2.79
N THR A 31 26.14 39.02 1.92
CA THR A 31 26.81 38.06 1.03
C THR A 31 27.57 37.00 1.84
N GLN A 32 28.25 37.41 2.91
CA GLN A 32 28.98 36.50 3.78
C GLN A 32 28.03 35.53 4.52
N ASN A 33 26.89 36.02 5.00
CA ASN A 33 25.87 35.17 5.63
C ASN A 33 25.26 34.18 4.63
N LEU A 34 24.96 34.63 3.41
CA LEU A 34 24.44 33.75 2.35
C LEU A 34 25.45 32.65 1.98
N LEU A 35 26.74 32.97 1.90
CA LEU A 35 27.80 31.98 1.67
C LEU A 35 27.85 30.94 2.79
N PHE A 36 27.72 31.38 4.04
CA PHE A 36 27.69 30.47 5.19
C PHE A 36 26.49 29.52 5.13
N SER A 37 25.27 30.06 4.96
CA SER A 37 24.07 29.23 4.86
C SER A 37 24.08 28.29 3.66
N ASN A 38 24.64 28.72 2.53
CA ASN A 38 24.76 27.85 1.36
C ASN A 38 25.72 26.68 1.60
N ASN A 39 26.82 26.90 2.31
CA ASN A 39 27.72 25.83 2.72
C ASN A 39 27.05 24.84 3.68
N GLU A 40 26.26 25.31 4.64
CA GLU A 40 25.51 24.44 5.55
C GLU A 40 24.46 23.61 4.79
N LEU A 41 23.73 24.23 3.87
CA LEU A 41 22.76 23.54 3.01
C LEU A 41 23.44 22.49 2.14
N GLN A 42 24.61 22.80 1.56
CA GLN A 42 25.38 21.85 0.76
C GLN A 42 25.79 20.63 1.59
N GLN A 43 26.34 20.85 2.80
CA GLN A 43 26.71 19.75 3.71
C GLN A 43 25.51 18.90 4.12
N SER A 44 24.37 19.54 4.40
CA SER A 44 23.13 18.83 4.73
C SER A 44 22.65 17.96 3.56
N ASN A 45 22.72 18.50 2.35
CA ASN A 45 22.32 17.79 1.14
C ASN A 45 23.22 16.58 0.86
N ASP A 46 24.54 16.73 1.03
CA ASP A 46 25.49 15.63 0.87
C ASP A 46 25.24 14.51 1.91
N SER A 47 24.92 14.88 3.15
CA SER A 47 24.54 13.93 4.21
C SER A 47 23.24 13.20 3.90
N LEU A 48 22.21 13.91 3.44
CA LEU A 48 20.94 13.31 3.03
C LEU A 48 21.11 12.35 1.85
N LYS A 49 21.94 12.73 0.86
CA LYS A 49 22.25 11.88 -0.29
C LYS A 49 22.92 10.58 0.14
N ALA A 50 23.88 10.64 1.07
CA ALA A 50 24.52 9.45 1.62
C ALA A 50 23.51 8.55 2.36
N ARG A 51 22.59 9.12 3.14
CA ARG A 51 21.53 8.38 3.84
C ARG A 51 20.54 7.72 2.88
N ILE A 52 20.15 8.42 1.81
CA ILE A 52 19.27 7.86 0.77
C ILE A 52 19.95 6.66 0.13
N GLN A 53 21.22 6.77 -0.25
CA GLN A 53 21.96 5.66 -0.85
C GLN A 53 22.04 4.44 0.09
N ILE A 54 22.34 4.64 1.38
CA ILE A 54 22.35 3.55 2.37
C ILE A 54 20.97 2.88 2.48
N ASN A 55 19.91 3.68 2.49
CA ASN A 55 18.54 3.14 2.55
C ASN A 55 18.17 2.38 1.28
N GLU A 56 18.57 2.86 0.10
CA GLU A 56 18.36 2.18 -1.18
C GLU A 56 19.07 0.83 -1.20
N GLU A 57 20.33 0.77 -0.76
CA GLU A 57 21.10 -0.47 -0.64
C GLU A 57 20.45 -1.45 0.35
N ALA A 58 20.00 -0.97 1.51
CA ALA A 58 19.31 -1.79 2.51
C ALA A 58 17.97 -2.34 1.99
N VAL A 59 17.18 -1.51 1.29
CA VAL A 59 15.94 -1.95 0.65
C VAL A 59 16.23 -3.01 -0.41
N GLU A 60 17.28 -2.83 -1.21
CA GLU A 60 17.64 -3.82 -2.23
C GLU A 60 18.09 -5.16 -1.62
N GLU A 61 18.82 -5.15 -0.50
CA GLU A 61 19.13 -6.36 0.28
C GLU A 61 17.87 -7.04 0.83
N ILE A 62 16.93 -6.28 1.40
CA ILE A 62 15.64 -6.79 1.89
C ILE A 62 14.85 -7.43 0.73
N LEU A 63 14.83 -6.80 -0.44
CA LEU A 63 14.15 -7.35 -1.61
C LEU A 63 14.82 -8.64 -2.11
N LYS A 64 16.16 -8.70 -2.14
CA LYS A 64 16.91 -9.91 -2.52
C LYS A 64 16.64 -11.06 -1.55
N THR A 65 16.68 -10.80 -0.24
CA THR A 65 16.39 -11.81 0.79
C THR A 65 14.93 -12.28 0.76
N THR A 66 13.98 -11.36 0.55
CA THR A 66 12.55 -11.68 0.40
C THR A 66 12.28 -12.49 -0.87
N ARG A 67 12.93 -12.15 -1.99
CA ARG A 67 12.81 -12.90 -3.26
C ARG A 67 13.43 -14.29 -3.16
N ASN A 68 14.50 -14.45 -2.38
CA ASN A 68 15.12 -15.76 -2.12
C ASN A 68 14.28 -16.63 -1.17
N ARG A 69 13.51 -16.02 -0.23
CA ARG A 69 12.52 -16.74 0.59
C ARG A 69 11.34 -17.29 -0.23
N LYS A 70 10.93 -16.61 -1.31
CA LYS A 70 9.90 -17.10 -2.24
C LYS A 70 10.31 -18.36 -3.03
N LYS A 71 11.56 -18.83 -2.94
CA LYS A 71 12.04 -20.07 -3.58
C LYS A 71 12.06 -21.29 -2.64
N VAL A 72 11.46 -21.18 -1.47
CA VAL A 72 11.29 -22.34 -0.58
C VAL A 72 9.99 -23.05 -0.90
N GLY A 73 10.03 -23.80 -2.01
CA GLY A 73 9.20 -24.98 -2.23
C GLY A 73 7.73 -24.73 -2.48
N ASN A 74 7.23 -25.44 -3.48
CA ASN A 74 5.84 -25.79 -3.75
C ASN A 74 5.20 -26.56 -2.56
N ARG A 75 5.30 -26.02 -1.33
CA ARG A 75 4.61 -26.53 -0.16
C ARG A 75 3.24 -25.89 -0.19
N ASN A 76 2.19 -26.70 -0.34
CA ASN A 76 0.79 -26.30 -0.31
C ASN A 76 0.58 -25.12 0.65
N VAL A 77 0.36 -23.93 0.11
CA VAL A 77 0.11 -22.68 0.86
C VAL A 77 -1.00 -22.92 1.90
N SER A 78 -2.04 -23.65 1.50
CA SER A 78 -3.14 -24.15 2.35
C SER A 78 -2.72 -24.95 3.60
N ASN A 79 -1.57 -25.63 3.59
CA ASN A 79 -1.04 -26.37 4.75
C ASN A 79 -0.17 -25.51 5.67
N LEU A 80 0.44 -24.45 5.14
CA LEU A 80 1.18 -23.46 5.92
C LEU A 80 0.22 -22.53 6.68
N HIS A 81 -0.93 -22.21 6.05
CA HIS A 81 -1.94 -21.29 6.59
C HIS A 81 -3.23 -22.03 6.97
N ALA A 82 -3.10 -23.09 7.78
CA ALA A 82 -4.24 -23.93 8.16
C ALA A 82 -5.34 -23.17 8.93
N ALA A 83 -4.98 -22.06 9.59
CA ALA A 83 -5.89 -21.18 10.31
C ALA A 83 -6.87 -20.41 9.39
N LEU A 84 -6.56 -20.24 8.10
CA LEU A 84 -7.46 -19.59 7.15
C LEU A 84 -8.66 -20.47 6.76
N LYS A 85 -8.53 -21.81 6.83
CA LYS A 85 -9.62 -22.73 6.47
C LYS A 85 -10.91 -22.52 7.28
N PRO A 86 -10.89 -22.44 8.62
CA PRO A 86 -12.11 -22.18 9.39
C PRO A 86 -12.73 -20.81 9.12
N ILE A 87 -11.96 -19.83 8.62
CA ILE A 87 -12.44 -18.48 8.28
C ILE A 87 -13.06 -18.45 6.88
N ILE A 88 -12.42 -19.10 5.89
CA ILE A 88 -12.89 -19.17 4.50
C ILE A 88 -14.13 -20.09 4.38
N HIS A 89 -14.16 -21.20 5.12
CA HIS A 89 -15.21 -22.22 5.03
C HIS A 89 -16.64 -21.68 5.14
N PRO A 90 -16.99 -20.85 6.15
CA PRO A 90 -18.34 -20.29 6.26
C PRO A 90 -18.77 -19.55 5.00
N TYR A 91 -17.96 -18.61 4.50
CA TYR A 91 -18.25 -17.82 3.30
C TYR A 91 -18.39 -18.70 2.05
N PHE A 92 -17.58 -19.76 1.96
CA PHE A 92 -17.65 -20.73 0.87
C PHE A 92 -19.03 -21.42 0.77
N PHE A 93 -19.72 -21.65 1.89
CA PHE A 93 -21.07 -22.21 1.85
C PHE A 93 -22.15 -21.12 1.77
N GLU A 94 -21.98 -20.04 2.52
CA GLU A 94 -22.98 -18.99 2.67
C GLU A 94 -23.29 -18.26 1.35
N LEU A 95 -22.26 -18.02 0.52
CA LEU A 95 -22.43 -17.40 -0.79
C LEU A 95 -23.23 -18.25 -1.78
N CYS A 96 -23.21 -19.58 -1.62
CA CYS A 96 -24.05 -20.51 -2.37
C CYS A 96 -25.44 -20.70 -1.72
N ASP A 97 -25.79 -19.88 -0.73
CA ASP A 97 -26.99 -19.98 0.10
C ASP A 97 -27.12 -21.32 0.86
N ILE A 98 -25.98 -21.88 1.26
CA ILE A 98 -25.93 -23.11 2.05
C ILE A 98 -25.61 -22.74 3.49
N ASP A 99 -26.49 -23.14 4.41
CA ASP A 99 -26.28 -22.91 5.84
C ASP A 99 -25.00 -23.65 6.35
N PRO A 100 -24.00 -22.91 6.87
CA PRO A 100 -22.74 -23.50 7.36
C PRO A 100 -22.94 -24.39 8.60
N CYS A 101 -24.04 -24.23 9.35
CA CYS A 101 -24.39 -25.03 10.53
C CYS A 101 -24.91 -26.43 10.17
N LEU A 102 -25.21 -26.70 8.89
CA LEU A 102 -25.63 -28.03 8.45
C LEU A 102 -24.52 -29.07 8.62
N SER A 103 -24.93 -30.34 8.78
CA SER A 103 -23.98 -31.45 8.83
C SER A 103 -23.15 -31.51 7.55
N LYS A 104 -21.88 -31.92 7.67
CA LYS A 104 -20.93 -31.97 6.56
C LYS A 104 -21.50 -32.68 5.32
N SER A 105 -22.15 -33.84 5.52
CA SER A 105 -22.74 -34.61 4.41
C SER A 105 -23.87 -33.87 3.70
N LYS A 106 -24.70 -33.11 4.45
CA LYS A 106 -25.77 -32.30 3.86
C LYS A 106 -25.18 -31.13 3.07
N ARG A 107 -24.18 -30.43 3.62
CA ARG A 107 -23.49 -29.33 2.93
C ARG A 107 -22.87 -29.77 1.62
N ILE A 108 -22.12 -30.88 1.62
CA ILE A 108 -21.50 -31.42 0.40
C ILE A 108 -22.55 -31.78 -0.65
N LYS A 109 -23.68 -32.38 -0.23
CA LYS A 109 -24.77 -32.73 -1.14
C LYS A 109 -25.44 -31.50 -1.77
N LEU A 110 -25.66 -30.45 -0.98
CA LEU A 110 -26.22 -29.19 -1.49
C LEU A 110 -25.23 -28.47 -2.40
N LEU A 111 -23.95 -28.45 -2.03
CA LEU A 111 -22.89 -27.85 -2.82
C LEU A 111 -22.80 -28.49 -4.21
N GLY A 112 -22.77 -29.83 -4.27
CA GLY A 112 -22.76 -30.55 -5.55
C GLY A 112 -24.06 -30.42 -6.36
N ALA A 113 -25.13 -29.88 -5.78
CA ALA A 113 -26.38 -29.58 -6.48
C ALA A 113 -26.43 -28.14 -7.02
N VAL A 114 -25.52 -27.25 -6.59
CA VAL A 114 -25.36 -25.91 -7.18
C VAL A 114 -24.88 -26.09 -8.62
N LYS A 115 -25.60 -25.45 -9.55
CA LYS A 115 -25.32 -25.52 -10.98
C LYS A 115 -25.04 -24.12 -11.50
N PRO A 116 -24.10 -23.96 -12.46
CA PRO A 116 -23.92 -22.69 -13.15
C PRO A 116 -25.23 -22.18 -13.75
N LEU A 117 -25.41 -20.86 -13.73
CA LEU A 117 -26.56 -20.23 -14.37
C LEU A 117 -26.46 -20.37 -15.90
N ALA A 118 -27.60 -20.61 -16.54
CA ALA A 118 -27.67 -20.84 -17.99
C ALA A 118 -27.31 -19.60 -18.83
N ASN A 119 -27.43 -18.40 -18.25
CA ASN A 119 -27.04 -17.14 -18.87
C ASN A 119 -25.54 -16.83 -18.73
N GLY A 120 -24.78 -17.66 -18.00
CA GLY A 120 -23.35 -17.44 -17.75
C GLY A 120 -23.04 -16.39 -16.69
N GLU A 121 -24.05 -15.81 -16.05
CA GLU A 121 -23.84 -14.87 -14.95
C GLU A 121 -23.31 -15.60 -13.71
N PRO A 122 -22.45 -14.97 -12.91
CA PRO A 122 -21.81 -15.63 -11.77
C PRO A 122 -22.72 -15.77 -10.55
N HIS A 123 -23.74 -14.93 -10.44
CA HIS A 123 -24.69 -14.94 -9.34
C HIS A 123 -26.07 -14.44 -9.79
N GLU A 124 -27.09 -14.79 -9.01
CA GLU A 124 -28.42 -14.21 -9.10
C GLU A 124 -28.74 -13.46 -7.81
N VAL A 125 -29.70 -12.53 -7.87
CA VAL A 125 -30.15 -11.79 -6.70
C VAL A 125 -31.48 -12.36 -6.24
N VAL A 126 -31.46 -13.11 -5.13
CA VAL A 126 -32.65 -13.70 -4.50
C VAL A 126 -32.92 -12.95 -3.21
N SER A 127 -34.09 -12.31 -3.10
CA SER A 127 -34.50 -11.61 -1.88
C SER A 127 -33.44 -10.64 -1.34
N THR A 128 -32.81 -9.87 -2.23
CA THR A 128 -31.71 -8.91 -1.96
C THR A 128 -30.34 -9.51 -1.62
N LYS A 129 -30.23 -10.84 -1.51
CA LYS A 129 -28.96 -11.54 -1.33
C LYS A 129 -28.40 -11.99 -2.69
N LYS A 130 -27.09 -11.84 -2.90
CA LYS A 130 -26.41 -12.46 -4.04
C LYS A 130 -26.19 -13.94 -3.75
N VAL A 131 -26.76 -14.82 -4.57
CA VAL A 131 -26.56 -16.26 -4.52
C VAL A 131 -25.67 -16.66 -5.69
N TRP A 132 -24.50 -17.19 -5.37
CA TRP A 132 -23.46 -17.52 -6.33
C TRP A 132 -23.60 -18.94 -6.86
N HIS A 133 -23.28 -19.11 -8.13
CA HIS A 133 -23.42 -20.37 -8.87
C HIS A 133 -22.11 -20.74 -9.58
N PRO A 134 -21.05 -21.06 -8.81
CA PRO A 134 -19.76 -21.45 -9.37
C PRO A 134 -19.84 -22.74 -10.20
N ASN A 135 -18.93 -22.85 -11.16
CA ASN A 135 -18.79 -24.03 -12.01
C ASN A 135 -17.78 -25.01 -11.42
N TRP A 136 -18.27 -25.93 -10.59
CA TRP A 136 -17.44 -26.96 -9.94
C TRP A 136 -16.70 -27.90 -10.90
N LEU A 137 -17.19 -28.05 -12.13
CA LEU A 137 -16.56 -28.89 -13.16
C LEU A 137 -15.70 -28.09 -14.15
N GLY A 138 -15.70 -26.77 -14.01
CA GLY A 138 -14.89 -25.85 -14.82
C GLY A 138 -13.46 -25.70 -14.30
N ASN A 139 -12.70 -24.82 -14.94
CA ASN A 139 -11.39 -24.43 -14.43
C ASN A 139 -11.56 -23.44 -13.28
N VAL A 140 -10.70 -23.52 -12.27
CA VAL A 140 -10.66 -22.55 -11.16
C VAL A 140 -10.42 -21.12 -11.65
N ASP A 141 -9.72 -20.97 -12.77
CA ASP A 141 -9.41 -19.69 -13.40
C ASP A 141 -10.47 -19.25 -14.44
N ASP A 142 -11.59 -19.98 -14.58
CA ASP A 142 -12.73 -19.53 -15.41
C ASP A 142 -13.33 -18.24 -14.82
N ASP A 143 -13.90 -17.38 -15.66
CA ASP A 143 -14.38 -16.04 -15.24
C ASP A 143 -15.35 -16.10 -14.05
N VAL A 144 -16.35 -16.99 -14.10
CA VAL A 144 -17.34 -17.17 -13.01
C VAL A 144 -16.67 -17.61 -11.72
N ASN A 145 -15.77 -18.59 -11.79
CA ASN A 145 -15.08 -19.13 -10.61
C ASN A 145 -14.10 -18.11 -10.03
N THR A 146 -13.39 -17.37 -10.88
CA THR A 146 -12.50 -16.28 -10.49
C THR A 146 -13.27 -15.18 -9.75
N LEU A 147 -14.44 -14.79 -10.25
CA LEU A 147 -15.29 -13.81 -9.58
C LEU A 147 -15.81 -14.32 -8.23
N TYR A 148 -16.19 -15.59 -8.15
CA TYR A 148 -16.62 -16.21 -6.90
C TYR A 148 -15.51 -16.23 -5.84
N ILE A 149 -14.30 -16.67 -6.23
CA ILE A 149 -13.11 -16.67 -5.37
C ILE A 149 -12.82 -15.25 -4.89
N LYS A 150 -12.85 -14.27 -5.81
CA LYS A 150 -12.59 -12.88 -5.49
C LYS A 150 -13.59 -12.33 -4.47
N GLU A 151 -14.87 -12.66 -4.57
CA GLU A 151 -15.88 -12.23 -3.60
C GLU A 151 -15.59 -12.80 -2.21
N ILE A 152 -15.24 -14.09 -2.10
CA ILE A 152 -14.87 -14.70 -0.81
C ILE A 152 -13.63 -14.03 -0.23
N VAL A 153 -12.59 -13.83 -1.03
CA VAL A 153 -11.37 -13.15 -0.60
C VAL A 153 -11.67 -11.75 -0.10
N ASN A 154 -12.54 -10.99 -0.79
CA ASN A 154 -12.97 -9.67 -0.35
C ASN A 154 -13.71 -9.73 0.98
N LEU A 155 -14.65 -10.67 1.16
CA LEU A 155 -15.40 -10.80 2.42
C LEU A 155 -14.49 -11.13 3.60
N VAL A 156 -13.53 -12.04 3.41
CA VAL A 156 -12.53 -12.38 4.43
C VAL A 156 -11.67 -11.15 4.76
N TRP A 157 -11.23 -10.43 3.74
CA TRP A 157 -10.41 -9.22 3.90
C TRP A 157 -11.16 -8.09 4.61
N GLU A 158 -12.41 -7.80 4.20
CA GLU A 158 -13.24 -6.76 4.80
C GLU A 158 -13.59 -7.09 6.26
N ASN A 159 -13.91 -8.35 6.56
CA ASN A 159 -14.17 -8.77 7.93
C ASN A 159 -12.93 -8.58 8.82
N GLU A 160 -11.73 -8.93 8.35
CA GLU A 160 -10.50 -8.70 9.10
C GLU A 160 -10.22 -7.20 9.31
N GLN A 161 -10.45 -6.35 8.30
CA GLN A 161 -10.30 -4.89 8.45
C GLN A 161 -11.24 -4.30 9.52
N VAL A 162 -12.48 -4.80 9.59
CA VAL A 162 -13.47 -4.35 10.59
C VAL A 162 -13.13 -4.90 11.97
N GLN A 163 -12.68 -6.15 12.06
CA GLN A 163 -12.32 -6.79 13.33
C GLN A 163 -10.95 -6.34 13.88
N ASN A 164 -10.05 -5.82 13.04
CA ASN A 164 -8.74 -5.28 13.44
C ASN A 164 -8.84 -4.20 14.56
N ILE A 165 -10.01 -3.58 14.71
CA ILE A 165 -10.30 -2.58 15.74
C ILE A 165 -10.56 -3.21 17.13
N GLN A 166 -10.89 -4.51 17.21
CA GLN A 166 -11.27 -5.17 18.47
C GLN A 166 -10.58 -6.53 18.73
N PHE A 167 -10.35 -7.39 17.73
CA PHE A 167 -9.70 -8.71 17.88
C PHE A 167 -9.04 -9.14 16.56
N HIS A 168 -7.78 -9.57 16.58
CA HIS A 168 -7.12 -10.17 15.41
C HIS A 168 -7.48 -11.65 15.31
N GLU A 169 -8.21 -12.03 14.25
CA GLU A 169 -8.56 -13.42 13.99
C GLU A 169 -7.56 -14.07 13.01
N ILE A 170 -6.92 -13.27 12.13
CA ILE A 170 -5.87 -13.71 11.21
C ILE A 170 -4.50 -13.24 11.71
N ALA A 171 -3.50 -14.13 11.68
CA ALA A 171 -2.11 -13.74 11.98
C ALA A 171 -1.55 -12.87 10.85
N ASP A 172 -0.73 -11.86 11.16
CA ASP A 172 -0.16 -10.94 10.16
C ASP A 172 0.53 -11.65 8.97
N GLU A 173 1.14 -12.82 9.22
CA GLU A 173 1.81 -13.65 8.21
C GLU A 173 0.84 -14.31 7.21
N ASP A 174 -0.42 -14.50 7.63
CA ASP A 174 -1.51 -15.09 6.84
C ASP A 174 -2.36 -13.99 6.17
N TYR A 175 -2.19 -12.73 6.58
CA TYR A 175 -2.93 -11.56 6.10
C TYR A 175 -2.34 -11.00 4.80
N ASP A 176 -2.31 -11.82 3.76
CA ASP A 176 -1.93 -11.45 2.40
C ASP A 176 -2.99 -11.93 1.41
N LEU A 177 -3.47 -11.03 0.55
CA LEU A 177 -4.51 -11.34 -0.45
C LEU A 177 -4.13 -12.51 -1.36
N THR A 178 -2.85 -12.66 -1.70
CA THR A 178 -2.34 -13.76 -2.52
C THR A 178 -2.45 -15.08 -1.76
N ILE A 179 -2.09 -15.08 -0.47
CA ILE A 179 -2.16 -16.27 0.38
C ILE A 179 -3.62 -16.73 0.55
N ILE A 180 -4.54 -15.79 0.83
CA ILE A 180 -5.97 -16.09 0.98
C ILE A 180 -6.54 -16.61 -0.33
N THR A 181 -6.18 -16.00 -1.46
CA THR A 181 -6.60 -16.45 -2.81
C THR A 181 -6.12 -17.87 -3.10
N GLU A 182 -4.83 -18.16 -2.89
CA GLU A 182 -4.26 -19.49 -3.11
C GLU A 182 -4.89 -20.54 -2.17
N CYS A 183 -5.19 -20.17 -0.92
CA CYS A 183 -5.92 -21.05 -0.01
C CYS A 183 -7.33 -21.35 -0.53
N MET A 184 -8.05 -20.33 -0.98
CA MET A 184 -9.40 -20.46 -1.53
C MET A 184 -9.43 -21.31 -2.81
N LYS A 185 -8.42 -21.21 -3.68
CA LYS A 185 -8.32 -22.07 -4.88
C LYS A 185 -8.25 -23.56 -4.55
N THR A 186 -7.78 -23.95 -3.36
CA THR A 186 -7.73 -25.37 -2.95
C THR A 186 -9.10 -26.03 -2.70
N TYR A 187 -10.18 -25.25 -2.79
CA TYR A 187 -11.56 -25.72 -2.63
C TYR A 187 -12.24 -26.17 -3.93
N PHE A 188 -11.64 -25.88 -5.08
CA PHE A 188 -12.04 -26.37 -6.41
C PHE A 188 -11.23 -27.61 -6.78
#